data_AF-A0A7W2H4E2-F1
#
_entry.id   AF-A0A7W2H4E2-F1
#
_cell.length_a   1.000
_cell.length_b   1.000
_cell.length_c   1.000
_cell.angle_alpha   90.00
_cell.angle_beta   90.00
_cell.angle_gamma   90.00
#
_symmetry.space_group_name_H-M   'P 1'
#
loop_
_entity.id
_entity.type
_entity.pdbx_description
1 polymer ?
#
loop_
_entity_poly.entity_id
_entity_poly.type
_entity_poly.pdbx_seq_one_letter_code
_entity_poly.pdbx_strand_id
1 'polypeptide(L)'
;MTLGSAEMVDFGMGEYITQKPSKRYPIYTRGNAGEVWPEVAYPLTITLTRIVGEQASARAAINAGVISQKDIQEGPSCFGGVFAGYMYLNLSFGRMIAIRTPGTTIEKSDATYYGSEQQAPKYIPHKDDKNLLASLKILRYGWKMLHTKKISFLETDRALVQEWQHRLPKILEASNEELVTALREVMHPAMELFTNHLDITGQAGGAVQLLSTICEERLHDRSLALTLLGSLGDVDSAAPSYALWDLGQIVSKNQTLTDEFNKGIDGLEQRLRQSKEHQEFINQFDSFLKEFGSRGPNEWETACETWGTEPASVLVL
;
A
#
# COMPACT_ATOMS: atom_id res chain seq x y z
N MET A 1 33.34 -2.94 24.75
CA MET A 1 33.19 -1.79 23.84
C MET A 1 31.74 -1.36 23.92
N THR A 2 31.47 -0.19 24.48
CA THR A 2 30.16 0.45 24.38
C THR A 2 30.02 0.92 22.94
N LEU A 3 29.16 0.26 22.16
CA LEU A 3 28.76 0.78 20.85
C LEU A 3 28.16 2.17 21.08
N GLY A 4 28.72 3.20 20.43
CA GLY A 4 28.18 4.55 20.48
C GLY A 4 26.74 4.58 19.96
N SER A 5 25.97 5.61 20.32
CA SER A 5 24.63 5.81 19.75
C SER A 5 24.74 5.96 18.24
N ALA A 6 24.00 5.15 17.47
CA ALA A 6 23.89 5.33 16.03
C ALA A 6 23.31 6.72 15.75
N GLU A 7 24.14 7.62 15.20
CA GLU A 7 23.71 8.95 14.79
C GLU A 7 23.35 8.90 13.30
N MET A 8 22.16 9.38 12.95
CA MET A 8 21.75 9.50 11.55
C MET A 8 22.39 10.74 10.95
N VAL A 9 23.32 10.56 9.99
CA VAL A 9 24.04 11.65 9.32
C VAL A 9 23.47 11.87 7.92
N ASP A 10 23.24 13.14 7.57
CA ASP A 10 22.86 13.55 6.21
C ASP A 10 24.10 13.58 5.30
N PHE A 11 24.11 12.74 4.27
CA PHE A 11 25.21 12.62 3.31
C PHE A 11 25.22 13.73 2.24
N GLY A 12 24.32 14.71 2.30
CA GLY A 12 24.20 15.77 1.28
C GLY A 12 23.57 15.29 -0.02
N MET A 13 23.02 14.07 -0.02
CA MET A 13 22.35 13.43 -1.14
C MET A 13 20.84 13.75 -1.14
N GLY A 14 20.42 14.83 -0.48
CA GLY A 14 19.02 15.27 -0.44
C GLY A 14 18.06 14.40 0.38
N GLU A 15 16.83 14.90 0.52
CA GLU A 15 15.78 14.27 1.34
C GLU A 15 15.29 12.92 0.81
N TYR A 16 15.77 12.46 -0.35
CA TYR A 16 15.40 11.17 -0.93
C TYR A 16 16.23 10.00 -0.39
N ILE A 17 17.37 10.25 0.27
CA ILE A 17 18.15 9.22 0.96
C ILE A 17 17.95 9.31 2.47
N THR A 18 17.92 10.51 3.04
CA THR A 18 17.68 10.65 4.48
C THR A 18 16.99 11.96 4.79
N GLN A 19 15.92 11.87 5.58
CA GLN A 19 15.19 13.03 6.06
C GLN A 19 15.58 13.36 7.51
N LYS A 20 15.25 14.58 7.96
CA LYS A 20 15.43 14.98 9.35
C LYS A 20 14.24 14.48 10.17
N PRO A 21 14.44 13.61 11.18
CA PRO A 21 13.33 13.10 11.98
C PRO A 21 12.64 14.23 12.75
N SER A 22 11.33 14.06 12.98
CA SER A 22 10.56 14.96 13.82
C SER A 22 11.11 14.98 15.25
N LYS A 23 11.24 16.17 15.87
CA LYS A 23 11.63 16.25 17.29
C LYS A 23 10.44 15.90 18.17
N ARG A 24 9.23 16.28 17.75
CA ARG A 24 7.98 15.91 18.44
C ARG A 24 7.64 14.42 18.33
N TYR A 25 7.90 13.80 17.19
CA TYR A 25 7.56 12.39 16.92
C TYR A 25 8.82 11.59 16.54
N PRO A 26 9.72 11.31 17.49
CA PRO A 26 11.08 10.86 17.18
C PRO A 26 11.23 9.36 16.90
N ILE A 27 10.21 8.55 17.19
CA ILE A 27 10.30 7.09 17.04
C ILE A 27 9.69 6.68 15.71
N TYR A 28 10.53 6.07 14.87
CA TYR A 28 10.19 5.50 13.57
C TYR A 28 10.45 3.99 13.57
N THR A 29 9.67 3.23 12.81
CA THR A 29 9.71 1.77 12.78
C THR A 29 9.72 1.22 11.36
N ARG A 30 10.44 0.11 11.16
CA ARG A 30 10.43 -0.71 9.96
C ARG A 30 9.67 -2.02 10.10
N GLY A 31 9.02 -2.28 11.25
CA GLY A 31 8.26 -3.52 11.46
C GLY A 31 7.27 -3.78 10.32
N ASN A 32 6.27 -2.90 10.15
CA ASN A 32 5.34 -3.00 9.03
C ASN A 32 5.90 -2.42 7.71
N ALA A 33 6.61 -1.27 7.74
CA ALA A 33 7.15 -0.68 6.51
C ALA A 33 8.13 -1.61 5.77
N GLY A 34 8.88 -2.45 6.49
CA GLY A 34 9.83 -3.39 5.90
C GLY A 34 9.16 -4.58 5.21
N GLU A 35 7.88 -4.87 5.48
CA GLU A 35 7.11 -5.89 4.73
C GLU A 35 6.74 -5.39 3.34
N VAL A 36 6.52 -4.07 3.22
CA VAL A 36 6.14 -3.40 1.96
C VAL A 36 7.37 -2.90 1.18
N TRP A 37 8.37 -2.42 1.92
CA TRP A 37 9.63 -1.86 1.44
C TRP A 37 10.82 -2.60 2.08
N PRO A 38 11.03 -3.87 1.70
CA PRO A 38 12.08 -4.71 2.31
C PRO A 38 13.46 -4.14 2.04
N GLU A 39 13.67 -3.60 0.84
CA GLU A 39 14.96 -3.11 0.37
C GLU A 39 15.09 -1.58 0.50
N VAL A 40 16.27 -1.08 0.13
CA VAL A 40 16.50 0.36 -0.05
C VAL A 40 15.61 0.87 -1.18
N ALA A 41 14.84 1.92 -0.89
CA ALA A 41 13.99 2.57 -1.88
C ALA A 41 14.85 3.40 -2.84
N TYR A 42 14.56 3.28 -4.14
CA TYR A 42 15.32 4.00 -5.14
C TYR A 42 15.01 5.50 -5.12
N PRO A 43 15.99 6.37 -5.42
CA PRO A 43 15.79 7.81 -5.45
C PRO A 43 14.61 8.26 -6.32
N LEU A 44 14.37 7.59 -7.46
CA LEU A 44 13.25 7.90 -8.35
C LEU A 44 11.91 7.66 -7.65
N THR A 45 11.74 6.52 -6.97
CA THR A 45 10.49 6.25 -6.27
C THR A 45 10.23 7.28 -5.18
N ILE A 46 11.22 7.56 -4.33
CA ILE A 46 11.05 8.54 -3.25
C ILE A 46 10.78 9.94 -3.82
N THR A 47 11.41 10.30 -4.94
CA THR A 47 11.16 11.58 -5.61
C THR A 47 9.70 11.71 -6.06
N LEU A 48 9.11 10.63 -6.57
CA LEU A 48 7.73 10.61 -7.04
C LEU A 48 6.74 10.57 -5.87
N THR A 49 6.93 9.64 -4.94
CA THR A 49 5.87 9.26 -3.99
C THR A 49 5.91 10.01 -2.68
N ARG A 50 7.05 10.56 -2.25
CA ARG A 50 7.20 11.13 -0.90
C ARG A 50 6.25 12.28 -0.62
N ILE A 51 6.35 13.36 -1.39
CA ILE A 51 5.55 14.58 -1.14
C ILE A 51 4.06 14.26 -1.30
N VAL A 52 3.72 13.52 -2.36
CA VAL A 52 2.35 13.10 -2.67
C VAL A 52 1.79 12.24 -1.54
N GLY A 53 2.55 11.24 -1.09
CA GLY A 53 2.18 10.35 0.00
C GLY A 53 2.02 11.09 1.33
N GLU A 54 2.99 11.93 1.71
CA GLU A 54 2.91 12.74 2.93
C GLU A 54 1.66 13.63 2.94
N GLN A 55 1.38 14.33 1.84
CA GLN A 55 0.24 15.23 1.73
C GLN A 55 -1.10 14.48 1.72
N ALA A 56 -1.21 13.42 0.93
CA ALA A 56 -2.41 12.60 0.85
C ALA A 56 -2.76 11.99 2.20
N SER A 57 -1.74 11.46 2.89
CA SER A 57 -1.95 10.81 4.17
C SER A 57 -2.29 11.83 5.26
N ALA A 58 -1.63 12.99 5.28
CA ALA A 58 -2.00 14.10 6.16
C ALA A 58 -3.45 14.56 5.92
N ARG A 59 -3.87 14.66 4.65
CA ARG A 59 -5.24 15.03 4.27
C ARG A 59 -6.25 14.01 4.80
N ALA A 60 -6.02 12.72 4.58
CA ALA A 60 -6.89 11.65 5.06
C ALA A 60 -7.01 11.66 6.60
N ALA A 61 -5.89 11.81 7.31
CA ALA A 61 -5.89 11.89 8.77
C ALA A 61 -6.62 13.14 9.30
N ILE A 62 -6.52 14.29 8.61
CA ILE A 62 -7.29 15.50 8.94
C ILE A 62 -8.80 15.28 8.65
N ASN A 63 -9.14 14.62 7.54
CA ASN A 63 -10.53 14.30 7.16
C ASN A 63 -11.19 13.38 8.20
N ALA A 64 -10.46 12.36 8.65
CA ALA A 64 -10.86 11.47 9.75
C ALA A 64 -10.97 12.22 11.10
N GLY A 65 -10.30 13.37 11.21
CA GLY A 65 -10.31 14.21 12.39
C GLY A 65 -9.40 13.72 13.51
N VAL A 66 -8.50 12.77 13.21
CA VAL A 66 -7.51 12.27 14.17
C VAL A 66 -6.40 13.28 14.44
N ILE A 67 -6.14 14.18 13.48
CA ILE A 67 -5.11 15.22 13.57
C ILE A 67 -5.58 16.58 13.04
N SER A 68 -4.72 17.59 13.20
CA SER A 68 -4.87 18.93 12.65
C SER A 68 -3.57 19.43 12.02
N GLN A 69 -3.62 20.55 11.30
CA GLN A 69 -2.41 21.18 10.72
C GLN A 69 -1.32 21.50 11.77
N LYS A 70 -1.71 21.72 13.03
CA LYS A 70 -0.76 21.98 14.13
C LYS A 70 0.05 20.74 14.52
N ASP A 71 -0.44 19.55 14.18
CA ASP A 71 0.24 18.31 14.51
C ASP A 71 1.35 17.97 13.50
N ILE A 72 1.48 18.72 12.39
CA ILE A 72 2.29 18.33 11.21
C ILE A 72 3.30 19.42 10.82
N GLN A 73 3.83 20.11 11.83
CA GLN A 73 4.71 21.28 11.65
C GLN A 73 6.21 20.93 11.55
N GLU A 74 6.60 19.70 11.91
CA GLU A 74 8.00 19.29 12.01
C GLU A 74 8.30 18.01 11.24
N GLY A 75 9.31 18.06 10.36
CA GLY A 75 9.87 16.90 9.68
C GLY A 75 8.84 16.06 8.92
N PRO A 76 9.24 14.85 8.49
CA PRO A 76 8.32 13.85 7.97
C PRO A 76 7.36 13.46 9.11
N SER A 77 6.10 13.82 8.93
CA SER A 77 5.03 13.59 9.89
C SER A 77 3.84 12.93 9.19
N CYS A 78 2.80 12.60 9.94
CA CYS A 78 1.62 11.86 9.50
C CYS A 78 1.79 10.36 9.30
N PHE A 79 2.77 9.84 8.55
CA PHE A 79 2.79 8.40 8.26
C PHE A 79 4.17 7.76 8.17
N GLY A 80 5.22 8.49 7.79
CA GLY A 80 6.54 7.88 7.66
C GLY A 80 7.64 8.83 7.24
N GLY A 81 8.80 8.27 6.97
CA GLY A 81 9.95 8.98 6.43
C GLY A 81 11.00 8.02 5.89
N VAL A 82 11.92 8.55 5.08
CA VAL A 82 13.08 7.83 4.54
C VAL A 82 14.30 8.15 5.37
N PHE A 83 14.99 7.11 5.84
CA PHE A 83 16.24 7.27 6.56
C PHE A 83 17.25 6.23 6.09
N ALA A 84 18.44 6.69 5.67
CA ALA A 84 19.47 5.85 5.04
C ALA A 84 18.93 4.98 3.86
N GLY A 85 18.04 5.55 3.05
CA GLY A 85 17.41 4.91 1.89
C GLY A 85 16.25 3.97 2.23
N TYR A 86 15.97 3.77 3.50
CA TYR A 86 14.93 2.85 3.95
C TYR A 86 13.66 3.60 4.36
N MET A 87 12.50 3.10 3.95
CA MET A 87 11.19 3.59 4.40
C MET A 87 10.92 3.17 5.84
N TYR A 88 10.37 4.08 6.64
CA TYR A 88 9.90 3.85 8.00
C TYR A 88 8.52 4.46 8.20
N LEU A 89 7.69 3.84 9.04
CA LEU A 89 6.49 4.47 9.58
C LEU A 89 6.80 5.26 10.84
N ASN A 90 6.07 6.35 11.09
CA ASN A 90 6.23 7.13 12.31
C ASN A 90 5.39 6.54 13.46
N LEU A 91 6.02 5.70 14.29
CA LEU A 91 5.38 5.04 15.42
C LEU A 91 4.88 6.03 16.47
N SER A 92 5.66 7.09 16.75
CA SER A 92 5.25 8.13 17.72
C SER A 92 3.95 8.82 17.31
N PHE A 93 3.80 9.08 16.00
CA PHE A 93 2.60 9.67 15.45
C PHE A 93 1.40 8.72 15.55
N GLY A 94 1.59 7.43 15.23
CA GLY A 94 0.56 6.40 15.39
C GLY A 94 0.05 6.29 16.83
N ARG A 95 0.96 6.32 17.82
CA ARG A 95 0.61 6.33 19.25
C ARG A 95 -0.22 7.55 19.64
N MET A 96 0.11 8.73 19.12
CA MET A 96 -0.69 9.94 19.36
C MET A 96 -2.10 9.81 18.76
N ILE A 97 -2.24 9.25 17.56
CA ILE A 97 -3.56 8.94 16.99
C ILE A 97 -4.32 7.97 17.89
N ALA A 98 -3.67 6.93 18.41
CA ALA A 98 -4.32 5.96 19.30
C ALA A 98 -4.86 6.63 20.58
N ILE A 99 -4.11 7.52 21.21
CA ILE A 99 -4.56 8.28 22.39
C ILE A 99 -5.84 9.08 22.11
N ARG A 100 -5.99 9.60 20.90
CA ARG A 100 -7.16 10.39 20.49
C ARG A 100 -8.36 9.53 20.08
N THR A 101 -8.12 8.25 19.77
CA THR A 101 -9.11 7.34 19.18
C THR A 101 -9.75 6.45 20.26
N PRO A 102 -11.05 6.65 20.57
CA PRO A 102 -11.74 5.85 21.57
C PRO A 102 -11.66 4.34 21.30
N GLY A 103 -11.38 3.53 22.32
CA GLY A 103 -11.30 2.07 22.22
C GLY A 103 -9.95 1.51 21.73
N THR A 104 -9.00 2.39 21.41
CA THR A 104 -7.63 2.01 21.03
C THR A 104 -6.66 2.30 22.17
N THR A 105 -5.50 1.64 22.15
CA THR A 105 -4.41 1.90 23.10
C THR A 105 -3.08 1.99 22.35
N ILE A 106 -2.04 2.45 23.05
CA ILE A 106 -0.67 2.50 22.53
C ILE A 106 -0.18 1.09 22.17
N GLU A 107 -0.46 0.11 23.02
CA GLU A 107 -0.07 -1.29 22.81
C GLU A 107 -0.71 -1.86 21.54
N LYS A 108 -2.00 -1.57 21.30
CA LYS A 108 -2.67 -1.95 20.05
C LYS A 108 -2.04 -1.27 18.83
N SER A 109 -1.66 0.01 18.96
CA SER A 109 -0.97 0.72 17.88
C SER A 109 0.42 0.15 17.60
N ASP A 110 1.16 -0.19 18.65
CA ASP A 110 2.49 -0.79 18.53
C ASP A 110 2.43 -2.19 17.93
N ALA A 111 1.43 -2.98 18.32
CA ALA A 111 1.17 -4.29 17.72
C ALA A 111 0.99 -4.18 16.19
N THR A 112 0.15 -3.24 15.75
CA THR A 112 -0.14 -3.04 14.33
C THR A 112 1.07 -2.61 13.50
N TYR A 113 1.92 -1.71 14.00
CA TYR A 113 2.99 -1.10 13.20
C TYR A 113 4.39 -1.62 13.49
N TYR A 114 4.60 -2.27 14.63
CA TYR A 114 5.90 -2.78 15.05
C TYR A 114 5.94 -4.31 15.17
N GLY A 115 4.86 -4.96 15.63
CA GLY A 115 4.78 -6.42 15.75
C GLY A 115 5.69 -7.05 16.82
N SER A 116 6.40 -6.24 17.62
CA SER A 116 7.29 -6.67 18.70
C SER A 116 7.19 -5.71 19.88
N GLU A 117 5.99 -5.56 20.43
CA GLU A 117 5.62 -4.49 21.37
C GLU A 117 6.52 -4.44 22.60
N GLN A 118 7.03 -5.59 23.05
CA GLN A 118 7.95 -5.70 24.20
C GLN A 118 9.29 -4.97 23.99
N GLN A 119 9.69 -4.78 22.73
CA GLN A 119 10.92 -4.09 22.36
C GLN A 119 10.69 -2.61 22.02
N ALA A 120 9.43 -2.16 21.97
CA ALA A 120 9.12 -0.80 21.57
C ALA A 120 9.59 0.18 22.66
N PRO A 121 10.23 1.31 22.30
CA PRO A 121 10.61 2.32 23.29
C PRO A 121 9.38 2.81 24.04
N LYS A 122 9.51 3.04 25.37
CA LYS A 122 8.41 3.52 26.19
C LYS A 122 7.84 4.82 25.65
N TYR A 123 6.52 4.93 25.61
CA TYR A 123 5.85 6.17 25.26
C TYR A 123 6.09 7.25 26.33
N ILE A 124 6.41 8.47 25.88
CA ILE A 124 6.57 9.65 26.72
C ILE A 124 5.42 10.61 26.41
N PRO A 125 4.52 10.88 27.38
CA PRO A 125 3.37 11.74 27.15
C PRO A 125 3.73 13.17 26.78
N HIS A 126 3.04 13.71 25.77
CA HIS A 126 3.06 15.13 25.46
C HIS A 126 1.68 15.77 25.70
N LYS A 127 1.66 17.01 26.20
CA LYS A 127 0.42 17.73 26.56
C LYS A 127 -0.56 17.88 25.39
N ASP A 128 -0.03 17.97 24.18
CA ASP A 128 -0.82 18.17 22.95
C ASP A 128 -1.31 16.86 22.32
N ASP A 129 -1.00 15.71 22.92
CA ASP A 129 -1.44 14.41 22.40
C ASP A 129 -2.94 14.19 22.65
N LYS A 130 -3.46 14.74 23.74
CA LYS A 130 -4.90 14.73 24.03
C LYS A 130 -5.59 15.90 23.33
N ASN A 131 -6.65 15.61 22.57
CA ASN A 131 -7.41 16.64 21.87
C ASN A 131 -8.91 16.27 21.83
N LEU A 132 -9.72 16.93 22.65
CA LEU A 132 -11.16 16.65 22.76
C LEU A 132 -11.91 16.88 21.44
N LEU A 133 -11.52 17.91 20.67
CA LEU A 133 -12.14 18.18 19.37
C LEU A 133 -11.81 17.08 18.36
N ALA A 134 -10.60 16.52 18.40
CA ALA A 134 -10.22 15.38 17.57
C ALA A 134 -11.07 14.15 17.94
N SER A 135 -11.20 13.84 19.23
CA SER A 135 -12.03 12.72 19.69
C SER A 135 -13.51 12.86 19.28
N LEU A 136 -14.09 14.07 19.34
CA LEU A 136 -15.46 14.31 18.85
C LEU A 136 -15.58 14.13 17.33
N LYS A 137 -14.56 14.56 16.56
CA LYS A 137 -14.54 14.36 15.11
C LYS A 137 -14.42 12.88 14.73
N ILE A 138 -13.64 12.10 15.48
CA ILE A 138 -13.52 10.65 15.30
C ILE A 138 -14.86 9.95 15.53
N LEU A 139 -15.65 10.35 16.54
CA LEU A 139 -17.00 9.80 16.73
C LEU A 139 -17.91 10.09 15.54
N ARG A 140 -17.86 11.32 15.01
CA ARG A 140 -18.60 11.68 13.79
C ARG A 140 -18.12 10.88 12.57
N TYR A 141 -16.82 10.64 12.46
CA TYR A 141 -16.23 9.82 11.41
C TYR A 141 -16.70 8.36 11.51
N GLY A 142 -16.67 7.77 12.70
CA GLY A 142 -17.20 6.42 12.95
C GLY A 142 -18.69 6.30 12.66
N TRP A 143 -19.49 7.33 12.98
CA TRP A 143 -20.90 7.37 12.57
C TRP A 143 -21.04 7.35 11.05
N LYS A 144 -20.31 8.23 10.35
CA LYS A 144 -20.32 8.30 8.88
C LYS A 144 -19.92 6.96 8.26
N MET A 145 -18.86 6.34 8.76
CA MET A 145 -18.39 5.01 8.36
C MET A 145 -19.54 3.99 8.42
N LEU A 146 -20.23 3.87 9.56
CA LEU A 146 -21.35 2.93 9.75
C LEU A 146 -22.57 3.21 8.86
N HIS A 147 -22.72 4.44 8.35
CA HIS A 147 -23.85 4.85 7.50
C HIS A 147 -23.47 4.97 6.02
N THR A 148 -22.23 4.66 5.65
CA THR A 148 -21.77 4.73 4.26
C THR A 148 -22.34 3.56 3.47
N LYS A 149 -23.17 3.86 2.47
CA LYS A 149 -23.80 2.87 1.57
C LYS A 149 -23.22 2.86 0.16
N LYS A 150 -22.48 3.91 -0.21
CA LYS A 150 -21.86 4.07 -1.52
C LYS A 150 -20.62 4.93 -1.39
N ILE A 151 -19.58 4.56 -2.14
CA ILE A 151 -18.37 5.35 -2.28
C ILE A 151 -18.42 6.01 -3.66
N SER A 152 -18.83 7.28 -3.69
CA SER A 152 -19.21 7.95 -4.96
C SER A 152 -18.06 8.25 -5.90
N PHE A 153 -16.83 8.31 -5.40
CA PHE A 153 -15.64 8.67 -6.17
C PHE A 153 -14.92 7.48 -6.80
N LEU A 154 -15.21 6.23 -6.40
CA LEU A 154 -14.50 5.04 -6.93
C LEU A 154 -14.58 4.92 -8.45
N GLU A 155 -15.77 5.10 -9.03
CA GLU A 155 -15.94 5.03 -10.49
C GLU A 155 -15.19 6.15 -11.22
N THR A 156 -15.16 7.34 -10.63
CA THR A 156 -14.39 8.47 -11.16
C THR A 156 -12.89 8.22 -11.08
N ASP A 157 -12.42 7.67 -9.95
CA ASP A 157 -11.03 7.31 -9.73
C ASP A 157 -10.58 6.22 -10.73
N ARG A 158 -11.42 5.19 -10.97
CA ARG A 158 -11.19 4.16 -11.99
C ARG A 158 -11.11 4.75 -13.39
N ALA A 159 -12.09 5.58 -13.77
CA ALA A 159 -12.12 6.21 -15.09
C ALA A 159 -10.88 7.08 -15.33
N LEU A 160 -10.44 7.84 -14.32
CA LEU A 160 -9.23 8.66 -14.41
C LEU A 160 -7.98 7.80 -14.69
N VAL A 161 -7.80 6.71 -13.95
CA VAL A 161 -6.64 5.81 -14.15
C VAL A 161 -6.71 5.14 -15.52
N GLN A 162 -7.89 4.67 -15.93
CA GLN A 162 -8.09 4.07 -17.25
C GLN A 162 -7.78 5.08 -18.37
N GLU A 163 -8.30 6.30 -18.30
CA GLU A 163 -8.02 7.35 -19.29
C GLU A 163 -6.54 7.71 -19.35
N TRP A 164 -5.84 7.74 -18.20
CA TRP A 164 -4.40 7.92 -18.17
C TRP A 164 -3.65 6.76 -18.82
N GLN A 165 -4.01 5.51 -18.52
CA GLN A 165 -3.42 4.32 -19.14
C GLN A 165 -3.55 4.33 -20.68
N HIS A 166 -4.71 4.75 -21.21
CA HIS A 166 -4.94 4.84 -22.66
C HIS A 166 -4.10 5.93 -23.34
N ARG A 167 -3.59 6.91 -22.59
CA ARG A 167 -2.76 8.01 -23.10
C ARG A 167 -1.26 7.79 -22.87
N LEU A 168 -0.88 6.67 -22.24
CA LEU A 168 0.52 6.34 -22.04
C LEU A 168 1.25 6.32 -23.38
N PRO A 169 2.44 6.93 -23.48
CA PRO A 169 3.25 6.81 -24.68
C PRO A 169 3.68 5.34 -24.85
N LYS A 170 3.92 4.93 -26.10
CA LYS A 170 4.47 3.60 -26.37
C LYS A 170 5.87 3.50 -25.77
N ILE A 171 5.99 2.81 -24.64
CA ILE A 171 7.16 2.89 -23.75
C ILE A 171 8.49 2.68 -24.49
N LEU A 172 8.57 1.69 -25.38
CA LEU A 172 9.80 1.35 -26.10
C LEU A 172 10.11 2.27 -27.30
N GLU A 173 9.13 3.05 -27.77
CA GLU A 173 9.29 4.00 -28.88
C GLU A 173 9.42 5.45 -28.38
N ALA A 174 9.09 5.70 -27.11
CA ALA A 174 9.04 7.03 -26.51
C ALA A 174 10.43 7.54 -26.11
N SER A 175 10.60 8.86 -26.20
CA SER A 175 11.74 9.56 -25.62
C SER A 175 11.66 9.60 -24.09
N ASN A 176 12.81 9.77 -23.43
CA ASN A 176 12.87 9.97 -21.99
C ASN A 176 12.01 11.17 -21.53
N GLU A 177 11.89 12.22 -22.34
CA GLU A 177 11.10 13.40 -22.01
C GLU A 177 9.59 13.13 -22.03
N GLU A 178 9.12 12.33 -23.00
CA GLU A 178 7.73 11.86 -23.05
C GLU A 178 7.40 10.97 -21.85
N LEU A 179 8.28 10.04 -21.50
CA LEU A 179 8.11 9.15 -20.33
C LEU A 179 8.05 9.95 -19.02
N VAL A 180 8.98 10.89 -18.82
CA VAL A 180 9.01 11.74 -17.62
C VAL A 180 7.79 12.65 -17.55
N THR A 181 7.30 13.16 -18.68
CA THR A 181 6.09 13.98 -18.74
C THR A 181 4.86 13.16 -18.32
N ALA A 182 4.70 11.96 -18.87
CA ALA A 182 3.59 11.07 -18.51
C ALA A 182 3.61 10.67 -17.03
N LEU A 183 4.80 10.40 -16.47
CA LEU A 183 4.97 10.12 -15.04
C LEU A 183 4.60 11.33 -14.18
N ARG A 184 5.06 12.53 -14.52
CA ARG A 184 4.73 13.74 -13.74
C ARG A 184 3.24 14.09 -13.81
N GLU A 185 2.61 13.87 -14.95
CA GLU A 185 1.19 14.13 -15.17
C GLU A 185 0.32 13.33 -14.19
N VAL A 186 0.61 12.05 -13.97
CA VAL A 186 -0.18 11.20 -13.07
C VAL A 186 0.04 11.50 -11.59
N MET A 187 1.18 12.09 -11.22
CA MET A 187 1.48 12.34 -9.80
C MET A 187 0.49 13.29 -9.12
N HIS A 188 -0.08 14.25 -9.86
CA HIS A 188 -1.08 15.15 -9.30
C HIS A 188 -2.38 14.41 -8.92
N PRO A 189 -3.07 13.71 -9.84
CA PRO A 189 -4.24 12.92 -9.47
C PRO A 189 -3.89 11.74 -8.55
N ALA A 190 -2.68 11.18 -8.61
CA ALA A 190 -2.25 10.13 -7.69
C ALA A 190 -2.36 10.54 -6.21
N MET A 191 -2.17 11.83 -5.89
CA MET A 191 -2.39 12.33 -4.53
C MET A 191 -3.86 12.21 -4.10
N GLU A 192 -4.79 12.58 -4.98
CA GLU A 192 -6.23 12.50 -4.68
C GLU A 192 -6.68 11.05 -4.60
N LEU A 193 -6.26 10.21 -5.56
CA LEU A 193 -6.50 8.76 -5.56
C LEU A 193 -5.99 8.13 -4.25
N PHE A 194 -4.78 8.47 -3.82
CA PHE A 194 -4.20 7.92 -2.61
C PHE A 194 -4.88 8.45 -1.34
N THR A 195 -5.30 9.73 -1.32
CA THR A 195 -6.11 10.29 -0.23
C THR A 195 -7.43 9.53 -0.09
N ASN A 196 -8.12 9.33 -1.22
CA ASN A 196 -9.38 8.58 -1.30
C ASN A 196 -9.20 7.14 -0.83
N HIS A 197 -8.12 6.48 -1.27
CA HIS A 197 -7.76 5.13 -0.84
C HIS A 197 -7.55 5.05 0.69
N LEU A 198 -6.83 6.01 1.28
CA LEU A 198 -6.60 6.05 2.73
C LEU A 198 -7.89 6.35 3.51
N ASP A 199 -8.75 7.23 3.00
CA ASP A 199 -10.05 7.54 3.60
C ASP A 199 -11.00 6.32 3.60
N ILE A 200 -11.01 5.53 2.51
CA ILE A 200 -11.77 4.28 2.45
C ILE A 200 -11.14 3.24 3.37
N THR A 201 -9.82 3.05 3.31
CA THR A 201 -9.11 2.03 4.09
C THR A 201 -9.26 2.28 5.59
N GLY A 202 -9.19 3.53 6.04
CA GLY A 202 -9.44 3.88 7.43
C GLY A 202 -10.86 3.54 7.89
N GLN A 203 -11.87 3.77 7.05
CA GLN A 203 -13.27 3.42 7.33
C GLN A 203 -13.47 1.90 7.34
N ALA A 204 -12.98 1.20 6.32
CA ALA A 204 -13.09 -0.25 6.22
C ALA A 204 -12.37 -0.93 7.40
N GLY A 205 -11.14 -0.52 7.70
CA GLY A 205 -10.36 -1.03 8.84
C GLY A 205 -11.06 -0.79 10.18
N GLY A 206 -11.64 0.39 10.38
CA GLY A 206 -12.44 0.69 11.57
C GLY A 206 -13.66 -0.22 11.72
N ALA A 207 -14.38 -0.50 10.63
CA ALA A 207 -15.53 -1.40 10.62
C ALA A 207 -15.12 -2.86 10.91
N VAL A 208 -14.02 -3.33 10.31
CA VAL A 208 -13.44 -4.66 10.58
C VAL A 208 -13.03 -4.79 12.05
N GLN A 209 -12.40 -3.76 12.62
CA GLN A 209 -12.00 -3.76 14.03
C GLN A 209 -13.22 -3.79 14.98
N LEU A 210 -14.28 -3.04 14.66
CA LEU A 210 -15.53 -3.09 15.42
C LEU A 210 -16.14 -4.50 15.37
N LEU A 211 -16.26 -5.10 14.18
CA LEU A 211 -16.78 -6.45 14.01
C LEU A 211 -15.94 -7.48 14.77
N SER A 212 -14.61 -7.39 14.67
CA SER A 212 -13.67 -8.25 15.39
C SER A 212 -13.86 -8.17 16.90
N THR A 213 -14.03 -6.95 17.43
CA THR A 213 -14.28 -6.73 18.86
C THR A 213 -15.61 -7.34 19.30
N ILE A 214 -16.67 -7.18 18.50
CA ILE A 214 -17.97 -7.79 18.80
C ILE A 214 -17.87 -9.32 18.80
N CYS A 215 -17.20 -9.93 17.82
CA CYS A 215 -17.04 -11.39 17.76
C CYS A 215 -16.22 -11.90 18.95
N GLU A 216 -15.16 -11.21 19.34
CA GLU A 216 -14.34 -11.52 20.52
C GLU A 216 -15.16 -11.43 21.82
N GLU A 217 -15.87 -10.33 22.05
CA GLU A 217 -16.60 -10.08 23.30
C GLU A 217 -17.90 -10.87 23.43
N ARG A 218 -18.59 -11.14 22.31
CA ARG A 218 -19.93 -11.77 22.31
C ARG A 218 -19.92 -13.22 21.90
N LEU A 219 -18.97 -13.64 21.08
CA LEU A 219 -18.89 -15.00 20.54
C LEU A 219 -17.62 -15.74 20.99
N HIS A 220 -16.75 -15.07 21.77
CA HIS A 220 -15.47 -15.63 22.24
C HIS A 220 -14.53 -16.08 21.12
N ASP A 221 -14.67 -15.51 19.92
CA ASP A 221 -13.84 -15.83 18.76
C ASP A 221 -13.67 -14.61 17.86
N ARG A 222 -12.49 -13.97 17.94
CA ARG A 222 -12.14 -12.82 17.11
C ARG A 222 -11.99 -13.18 15.62
N SER A 223 -11.62 -14.42 15.30
CA SER A 223 -11.33 -14.86 13.94
C SER A 223 -12.58 -14.92 13.06
N LEU A 224 -13.76 -15.10 13.67
CA LEU A 224 -15.05 -15.09 12.98
C LEU A 224 -15.30 -13.83 12.15
N ALA A 225 -14.75 -12.69 12.55
CA ALA A 225 -14.93 -11.45 11.79
C ALA A 225 -14.40 -11.58 10.35
N LEU A 226 -13.25 -12.23 10.16
CA LEU A 226 -12.70 -12.45 8.81
C LEU A 226 -13.52 -13.50 8.05
N THR A 227 -14.02 -14.54 8.72
CA THR A 227 -14.93 -15.53 8.10
C THR A 227 -16.21 -14.87 7.58
N LEU A 228 -16.81 -13.96 8.35
CA LEU A 228 -18.02 -13.23 7.96
C LEU A 228 -17.79 -12.30 6.76
N LEU A 229 -16.56 -11.82 6.58
CA LEU A 229 -16.16 -10.93 5.49
C LEU A 229 -15.58 -11.68 4.28
N GLY A 230 -15.30 -12.98 4.41
CA GLY A 230 -14.57 -13.76 3.41
C GLY A 230 -15.29 -13.91 2.06
N SER A 231 -16.61 -13.72 2.04
CA SER A 231 -17.44 -13.83 0.82
C SER A 231 -17.79 -12.49 0.18
N LEU A 232 -17.12 -11.40 0.58
CA LEU A 232 -17.29 -10.10 -0.08
C LEU A 232 -16.72 -10.17 -1.51
N GLY A 233 -17.59 -9.98 -2.51
CA GLY A 233 -17.20 -9.88 -3.91
C GLY A 233 -16.60 -8.52 -4.26
N ASP A 234 -16.20 -8.37 -5.53
CA ASP A 234 -15.73 -7.10 -6.13
C ASP A 234 -14.51 -6.48 -5.43
N VAL A 235 -13.62 -7.32 -4.90
CA VAL A 235 -12.34 -6.90 -4.32
C VAL A 235 -11.27 -6.89 -5.40
N ASP A 236 -10.86 -5.70 -5.86
CA ASP A 236 -9.88 -5.52 -6.95
C ASP A 236 -8.55 -6.26 -6.69
N SER A 237 -8.09 -6.30 -5.45
CA SER A 237 -6.83 -6.97 -5.09
C SER A 237 -6.90 -8.50 -5.20
N ALA A 238 -8.09 -9.08 -5.20
CA ALA A 238 -8.31 -10.52 -5.38
C ALA A 238 -8.47 -10.91 -6.86
N ALA A 239 -8.81 -9.95 -7.74
CA ALA A 239 -9.05 -10.21 -9.16
C ALA A 239 -7.88 -10.91 -9.87
N PRO A 240 -6.60 -10.52 -9.67
CA PRO A 240 -5.48 -11.24 -10.29
C PRO A 240 -5.42 -12.72 -9.89
N SER A 241 -5.72 -13.06 -8.63
CA SER A 241 -5.67 -14.44 -8.14
C SER A 241 -6.72 -15.33 -8.83
N TYR A 242 -7.91 -14.79 -9.09
CA TYR A 242 -8.94 -15.51 -9.85
C TYR A 242 -8.53 -15.69 -11.33
N ALA A 243 -7.95 -14.66 -11.94
CA ALA A 243 -7.47 -14.75 -13.31
C ALA A 243 -6.30 -15.75 -13.45
N LEU A 244 -5.38 -15.80 -12.49
CA LEU A 244 -4.32 -16.82 -12.42
C LEU A 244 -4.89 -18.23 -12.24
N TRP A 245 -5.92 -18.38 -11.40
CA TRP A 245 -6.63 -19.66 -11.25
C TRP A 245 -7.23 -20.12 -12.58
N ASP A 246 -7.90 -19.23 -13.32
CA ASP A 246 -8.49 -19.55 -14.62
C ASP A 246 -7.42 -19.93 -15.65
N LEU A 247 -6.27 -19.25 -15.69
CA LEU A 247 -5.12 -19.65 -16.51
C LEU A 247 -4.62 -21.06 -16.13
N GLY A 248 -4.46 -21.33 -14.83
CA GLY A 248 -4.07 -22.65 -14.33
C GLY A 248 -5.08 -23.75 -14.70
N GLN A 249 -6.38 -23.42 -14.71
CA GLN A 249 -7.42 -24.34 -15.16
C GLN A 249 -7.28 -24.69 -16.65
N ILE A 250 -6.92 -23.74 -17.51
CA ILE A 250 -6.68 -24.00 -18.94
C ILE A 250 -5.51 -24.98 -19.11
N VAL A 251 -4.41 -24.77 -18.38
CA VAL A 251 -3.24 -25.65 -18.41
C VAL A 251 -3.63 -27.06 -17.94
N SER A 252 -4.26 -27.18 -16.78
CA SER A 252 -4.61 -28.48 -16.17
C SER A 252 -5.56 -29.35 -17.00
N LYS A 253 -6.38 -28.73 -17.86
CA LYS A 253 -7.35 -29.42 -18.72
C LYS A 253 -6.78 -29.80 -20.09
N ASN A 254 -5.55 -29.39 -20.40
CA ASN A 254 -4.91 -29.62 -21.67
C ASN A 254 -3.55 -30.30 -21.49
N GLN A 255 -3.45 -31.56 -21.92
CA GLN A 255 -2.24 -32.36 -21.75
C GLN A 255 -1.03 -31.78 -22.49
N THR A 256 -1.20 -31.24 -23.70
CA THR A 256 -0.08 -30.69 -24.47
C THR A 256 0.46 -29.41 -23.84
N LEU A 257 -0.41 -28.56 -23.30
CA LEU A 257 0.00 -27.42 -22.45
C LEU A 257 0.72 -27.88 -21.19
N THR A 258 0.16 -28.84 -20.47
CA THR A 258 0.78 -29.40 -19.26
C THR A 258 2.18 -29.94 -19.55
N ASP A 259 2.36 -30.64 -20.68
CA ASP A 259 3.65 -31.15 -21.11
C ASP A 259 4.65 -30.03 -21.44
N GLU A 260 4.20 -28.89 -21.97
CA GLU A 260 5.06 -27.73 -22.20
C GLU A 260 5.52 -27.07 -20.89
N PHE A 261 4.63 -26.93 -19.90
CA PHE A 261 4.98 -26.43 -18.56
C PHE A 261 5.93 -27.38 -17.82
N ASN A 262 5.72 -28.69 -17.93
CA ASN A 262 6.58 -29.72 -17.32
C ASN A 262 8.03 -29.73 -17.86
N LYS A 263 8.28 -29.13 -19.03
CA LYS A 263 9.65 -28.95 -19.56
C LYS A 263 10.41 -27.81 -18.88
N GLY A 264 9.77 -27.06 -18.00
CA GLY A 264 10.33 -25.91 -17.28
C GLY A 264 9.96 -24.56 -17.91
N ILE A 265 10.15 -23.50 -17.12
CA ILE A 265 9.76 -22.13 -17.46
C ILE A 265 10.69 -21.42 -18.45
N ASP A 266 11.95 -21.88 -18.56
CA ASP A 266 12.94 -21.29 -19.45
C ASP A 266 12.44 -21.34 -20.90
N GLY A 267 12.22 -20.17 -21.51
CA GLY A 267 11.70 -20.03 -22.87
C GLY A 267 10.25 -20.53 -23.06
N LEU A 268 9.51 -20.82 -21.98
CA LEU A 268 8.14 -21.33 -22.05
C LEU A 268 7.22 -20.41 -22.83
N GLU A 269 7.25 -19.10 -22.54
CA GLU A 269 6.45 -18.11 -23.26
C GLU A 269 6.68 -18.19 -24.78
N GLN A 270 7.95 -18.25 -25.21
CA GLN A 270 8.30 -18.33 -26.63
C GLN A 270 7.73 -19.61 -27.26
N ARG A 271 7.84 -20.76 -26.58
CA ARG A 271 7.28 -22.04 -27.08
C ARG A 271 5.77 -21.95 -27.24
N LEU A 272 5.07 -21.41 -26.23
CA LEU A 272 3.62 -21.27 -26.25
C LEU A 272 3.15 -20.31 -27.35
N ARG A 273 3.81 -19.16 -27.52
CA ARG A 273 3.50 -18.18 -28.56
C ARG A 273 3.74 -18.70 -29.98
N GLN A 274 4.72 -19.58 -30.17
CA GLN A 274 4.99 -20.22 -31.47
C GLN A 274 4.02 -21.35 -31.80
N SER A 275 3.33 -21.90 -30.80
CA SER A 275 2.35 -22.96 -30.98
C SER A 275 1.01 -22.40 -31.47
N LYS A 276 0.49 -22.96 -32.57
CA LYS A 276 -0.89 -22.69 -33.01
C LYS A 276 -1.92 -23.41 -32.14
N GLU A 277 -1.51 -24.42 -31.38
CA GLU A 277 -2.38 -25.22 -30.52
C GLU A 277 -2.72 -24.49 -29.20
N HIS A 278 -1.88 -23.56 -28.77
CA HIS A 278 -1.97 -22.90 -27.47
C HIS A 278 -2.52 -21.47 -27.54
N GLN A 279 -3.15 -21.10 -28.66
CA GLN A 279 -3.62 -19.73 -28.90
C GLN A 279 -4.68 -19.27 -27.90
N GLU A 280 -5.53 -20.17 -27.42
CA GLU A 280 -6.50 -19.84 -26.36
C GLU A 280 -5.81 -19.40 -25.07
N PHE A 281 -4.80 -20.17 -24.63
CA PHE A 281 -4.00 -19.82 -23.45
C PHE A 281 -3.28 -18.49 -23.65
N ILE A 282 -2.64 -18.28 -24.81
CA ILE A 282 -1.93 -17.04 -25.12
C ILE A 282 -2.86 -15.82 -25.11
N ASN A 283 -4.07 -15.94 -25.67
CA ASN A 283 -5.04 -14.83 -25.65
C ASN A 283 -5.49 -14.46 -24.22
N GLN A 284 -5.69 -15.47 -23.36
CA GLN A 284 -6.04 -15.23 -21.96
C GLN A 284 -4.85 -14.68 -21.16
N PHE A 285 -3.65 -15.17 -21.45
CA PHE A 285 -2.42 -14.67 -20.85
C PHE A 285 -2.16 -13.21 -21.23
N ASP A 286 -2.31 -12.84 -22.50
CA ASP A 286 -2.17 -11.45 -22.96
C ASP A 286 -3.27 -10.54 -22.36
N SER A 287 -4.46 -11.07 -22.13
CA SER A 287 -5.54 -10.33 -21.42
C SER A 287 -5.17 -10.10 -19.95
N PHE A 288 -4.64 -11.13 -19.27
CA PHE A 288 -4.12 -11.01 -17.91
C PHE A 288 -3.03 -9.93 -17.82
N LEU A 289 -2.04 -9.95 -18.73
CA LEU A 289 -0.95 -8.96 -18.74
C LEU A 289 -1.46 -7.55 -19.02
N LYS A 290 -2.46 -7.40 -19.90
CA LYS A 290 -3.07 -6.11 -20.19
C LYS A 290 -3.78 -5.53 -18.96
N GLU A 291 -4.49 -6.36 -18.22
CA GLU A 291 -5.31 -5.92 -17.09
C GLU A 291 -4.49 -5.77 -15.80
N PHE A 292 -3.59 -6.70 -15.54
CA PHE A 292 -2.85 -6.82 -14.27
C PHE A 292 -1.34 -6.61 -14.40
N GLY A 293 -0.82 -6.33 -15.60
CA GLY A 293 0.63 -6.22 -15.85
C GLY A 293 1.35 -5.11 -15.06
N SER A 294 0.64 -4.14 -14.49
CA SER A 294 1.24 -3.14 -13.59
C SER A 294 1.56 -3.68 -12.18
N ARG A 295 1.12 -4.90 -11.87
CA ARG A 295 1.28 -5.54 -10.56
C ARG A 295 2.49 -6.46 -10.54
N GLY A 296 2.99 -6.75 -9.36
CA GLY A 296 4.10 -7.70 -9.19
C GLY A 296 4.62 -7.76 -7.76
N PRO A 297 5.60 -8.63 -7.49
CA PRO A 297 6.31 -8.62 -6.21
C PRO A 297 6.95 -7.24 -5.96
N ASN A 298 6.83 -6.72 -4.73
CA ASN A 298 7.40 -5.42 -4.34
C ASN A 298 6.98 -4.24 -5.25
N GLU A 299 5.74 -4.25 -5.78
CA GLU A 299 5.21 -3.26 -6.74
C GLU A 299 5.22 -1.79 -6.27
N TRP A 300 5.49 -1.55 -5.00
CA TRP A 300 5.67 -0.20 -4.48
C TRP A 300 6.98 0.44 -4.99
N GLU A 301 8.02 -0.35 -5.25
CA GLU A 301 9.31 0.11 -5.76
C GLU A 301 9.31 0.15 -7.30
N THR A 302 9.60 1.33 -7.86
CA THR A 302 9.56 1.56 -9.32
C THR A 302 10.61 0.78 -10.11
N ALA A 303 11.67 0.31 -9.44
CA ALA A 303 12.72 -0.49 -10.05
C ALA A 303 12.42 -2.00 -10.07
N CYS A 304 11.35 -2.45 -9.41
CA CYS A 304 10.97 -3.86 -9.41
C CYS A 304 10.27 -4.23 -10.72
N GLU A 305 10.56 -5.43 -11.21
CA GLU A 305 9.85 -6.01 -12.35
C GLU A 305 8.39 -6.27 -12.00
N THR A 306 7.49 -5.90 -12.90
CA THR A 306 6.07 -6.22 -12.83
C THR A 306 5.75 -7.39 -13.75
N TRP A 307 4.54 -7.94 -13.68
CA TRP A 307 4.09 -8.97 -14.63
C TRP A 307 4.12 -8.48 -16.08
N GLY A 308 3.94 -7.18 -16.32
CA GLY A 308 4.02 -6.59 -17.65
C GLY A 308 5.44 -6.43 -18.20
N THR A 309 6.45 -6.27 -17.34
CA THR A 309 7.86 -6.14 -17.75
C THR A 309 8.60 -7.48 -17.71
N GLU A 310 8.21 -8.39 -16.82
CA GLU A 310 8.70 -9.77 -16.73
C GLU A 310 7.51 -10.77 -16.74
N PRO A 311 6.89 -11.02 -17.91
CA PRO A 311 5.75 -11.92 -18.03
C PRO A 311 6.02 -13.36 -17.61
N ALA A 312 7.26 -13.83 -17.67
CA ALA A 312 7.58 -15.22 -17.30
C ALA A 312 7.30 -15.50 -15.82
N SER A 313 7.32 -14.47 -14.96
CA SER A 313 6.99 -14.60 -13.54
C SER A 313 5.54 -15.04 -13.28
N VAL A 314 4.64 -14.80 -14.22
CA VAL A 314 3.25 -15.28 -14.18
C VAL A 314 3.16 -16.75 -14.54
N LEU A 315 4.04 -17.25 -15.40
CA LEU A 315 4.02 -18.62 -15.93
C LEU A 315 4.54 -19.68 -14.97
N VAL A 316 4.80 -19.32 -13.70
CA VAL A 316 5.15 -20.26 -12.62
C VAL A 316 3.87 -20.90 -12.03
N LEU A 317 2.80 -21.01 -12.83
CA LEU A 317 1.50 -21.58 -12.48
C LEU A 317 1.58 -23.08 -12.10
#